data_AF-A0AAU8BI08-F1
#
_entry.id   AF-A0AAU8BI08-F1
#
_cell.length_a   1.000
_cell.length_b   1.000
_cell.length_c   1.000
_cell.angle_alpha   90.00
_cell.angle_beta   90.00
_cell.angle_gamma   90.00
#
_symmetry.space_group_name_H-M   'P 1'
#
loop_
_entity.id
_entity.type
_entity.pdbx_description
1 polymer ?
#
loop_
_entity_poly.entity_id
_entity_poly.type
_entity_poly.pdbx_seq_one_letter_code
_entity_poly.pdbx_strand_id
1 'polypeptide(L)'
;MKLASSATRNAMLACFAILTSGCSAAYQGRINDAEVHLVDYFQRSDGAAALISTMDEQNIDHAYVMGLPVMKKWGASAPKAPRFVYGDDTPVYYYSFTDELIAREVESLPTESQARLHPFVSGFNTTDMNAAEHIERELNYRPGFWQGIGEVITRHDHLTALTSDEKPRANHPALSKVYNLAARHDMPVLLHTNITSQREDNPLYLQELEQALNQHPDTRFLWAHAGTTTTLTRTITMKFLYQTVADLLSEHDNLYILASWSLIEVMMPQGQIDRRWLSLIEAYPERFMIGSDVVGQFQYQAGALAVWSPILSALPTHVADKMAYQNMLSVLPKKPQQK
;
A
#
# COMPACT_ATOMS: atom_id res chain seq x y z
N MET A 1 -25.16 56.17 49.20
CA MET A 1 -25.98 57.26 48.63
C MET A 1 -26.32 56.88 47.19
N LYS A 2 -27.63 56.75 46.91
CA LYS A 2 -28.32 56.47 45.61
C LYS A 2 -28.10 55.04 45.02
N LEU A 3 -29.08 54.13 45.11
CA LEU A 3 -30.36 54.00 44.35
C LEU A 3 -30.07 53.76 42.85
N ALA A 4 -30.26 52.55 42.29
CA ALA A 4 -31.47 51.78 42.00
C ALA A 4 -31.84 51.86 40.51
N SER A 5 -31.96 50.72 39.82
CA SER A 5 -33.11 50.44 38.93
C SER A 5 -33.14 48.99 38.45
N SER A 6 -34.37 48.49 38.40
CA SER A 6 -34.84 47.13 38.14
C SER A 6 -35.01 46.77 36.66
N ALA A 7 -35.30 45.47 36.46
CA ALA A 7 -36.01 44.83 35.33
C ALA A 7 -35.17 44.62 34.06
N THR A 8 -35.23 43.48 33.36
CA THR A 8 -36.45 42.72 33.00
C THR A 8 -36.04 41.29 32.60
N ARG A 9 -36.84 40.29 32.99
CA ARG A 9 -36.72 38.90 32.51
C ARG A 9 -37.14 38.84 31.04
N ASN A 10 -36.25 38.39 30.15
CA ASN A 10 -36.61 37.84 28.85
C ASN A 10 -36.11 36.39 28.78
N ALA A 11 -37.06 35.45 28.78
CA ALA A 11 -36.81 34.05 28.51
C ALA A 11 -36.57 33.90 27.00
N MET A 12 -35.30 33.70 26.59
CA MET A 12 -34.99 33.18 25.27
C MET A 12 -35.08 31.65 25.33
N LEU A 13 -36.06 31.10 24.63
CA LEU A 13 -36.11 29.69 24.25
C LEU A 13 -34.87 29.40 23.39
N ALA A 14 -33.87 28.72 23.95
CA ALA A 14 -32.78 28.16 23.17
C ALA A 14 -33.32 26.93 22.42
N CYS A 15 -33.62 27.09 21.14
CA CYS A 15 -33.79 25.96 20.24
C CYS A 15 -32.41 25.29 20.09
N PHE A 16 -32.17 24.22 20.84
CA PHE A 16 -31.12 23.27 20.55
C PHE A 16 -31.46 22.58 19.22
N ALA A 17 -30.92 23.11 18.13
CA ALA A 17 -30.78 22.32 16.92
C ALA A 17 -29.80 21.20 17.26
N ILE A 18 -30.32 20.00 17.51
CA ILE A 18 -29.54 18.78 17.53
C ILE A 18 -29.08 18.57 16.07
N LEU A 19 -27.93 19.13 15.74
CA LEU A 19 -27.14 18.66 14.62
C LEU A 19 -26.69 17.24 15.01
N THR A 20 -27.48 16.26 14.61
CA THR A 20 -27.01 14.88 14.46
C THR A 20 -25.96 14.90 13.36
N SER A 21 -24.74 15.33 13.71
CA SER A 21 -23.55 14.89 12.99
C SER A 21 -23.62 13.38 13.03
N GLY A 22 -24.03 12.77 11.91
CA GLY A 22 -24.03 11.34 11.78
C GLY A 22 -22.63 10.86 12.07
N CYS A 23 -22.41 10.32 13.27
CA CYS A 23 -21.37 9.34 13.48
C CYS A 23 -21.73 8.23 12.50
N SER A 24 -21.13 8.25 11.31
CA SER A 24 -21.08 7.06 10.48
C SER A 24 -20.56 5.97 11.41
N ALA A 25 -21.39 4.96 11.69
CA ALA A 25 -20.93 3.83 12.46
C ALA A 25 -19.68 3.29 11.76
N ALA A 26 -18.64 2.96 12.54
CA ALA A 26 -17.44 2.36 11.98
C ALA A 26 -17.84 1.13 11.15
N TYR A 27 -17.21 0.94 9.99
CA TYR A 27 -17.44 -0.22 9.13
C TYR A 27 -17.34 -1.52 9.96
N GLN A 28 -18.40 -2.34 9.90
CA GLN A 28 -18.55 -3.56 10.70
C GLN A 28 -18.28 -4.85 9.89
N GLY A 29 -17.88 -4.72 8.63
CA GLY A 29 -17.57 -5.87 7.78
C GLY A 29 -16.18 -6.44 8.06
N ARG A 30 -15.84 -7.53 7.37
CA ARG A 30 -14.51 -8.15 7.45
C ARG A 30 -13.49 -7.31 6.70
N ILE A 31 -12.24 -7.39 7.15
CA ILE A 31 -11.09 -6.71 6.54
C ILE A 31 -9.97 -7.74 6.35
N ASN A 32 -9.33 -7.72 5.19
CA ASN A 32 -8.04 -8.35 4.97
C ASN A 32 -6.97 -7.28 4.70
N ASP A 33 -5.70 -7.64 4.80
CA ASP A 33 -4.59 -6.71 4.68
C ASP A 33 -3.76 -6.97 3.41
N ALA A 34 -3.93 -6.15 2.38
CA ALA A 34 -3.20 -6.30 1.14
C ALA A 34 -1.79 -5.67 1.14
N GLU A 35 -1.25 -5.26 2.30
CA GLU A 35 0.12 -4.70 2.35
C GLU A 35 0.77 -4.81 3.74
N VAL A 36 1.60 -5.84 3.94
CA VAL A 36 2.44 -5.97 5.13
C VAL A 36 3.90 -6.20 4.75
N HIS A 37 4.77 -5.31 5.21
CA HIS A 37 6.21 -5.53 5.18
C HIS A 37 6.63 -6.23 6.46
N LEU A 38 6.93 -7.54 6.38
CA LEU A 38 7.31 -8.32 7.56
C LEU A 38 8.62 -7.83 8.16
N VAL A 39 9.54 -7.27 7.37
CA VAL A 39 10.82 -6.74 7.86
C VAL A 39 11.01 -5.29 7.48
N ASP A 40 11.71 -4.54 8.33
CA ASP A 40 12.02 -3.12 8.11
C ASP A 40 13.22 -2.90 7.16
N TYR A 41 13.60 -1.63 6.95
CA TYR A 41 14.79 -1.24 6.16
C TYR A 41 16.12 -1.72 6.78
N PHE A 42 16.10 -2.35 7.94
CA PHE A 42 17.24 -3.00 8.61
C PHE A 42 17.06 -4.53 8.71
N GLN A 43 16.03 -5.06 8.04
CA GLN A 43 15.65 -6.47 8.01
C GLN A 43 15.27 -7.01 9.41
N ARG A 44 14.66 -6.17 10.24
CA ARG A 44 14.19 -6.48 11.59
C ARG A 44 12.66 -6.56 11.63
N SER A 45 12.14 -7.36 12.56
CA SER A 45 10.71 -7.63 12.68
C SER A 45 10.34 -8.03 14.10
N ASP A 46 9.07 -7.82 14.45
CA ASP A 46 8.41 -8.50 15.57
C ASP A 46 8.18 -10.01 15.31
N GLY A 47 8.30 -10.46 14.05
CA GLY A 47 8.18 -11.85 13.60
C GLY A 47 6.78 -12.21 13.07
N ALA A 48 6.70 -13.21 12.18
CA ALA A 48 5.43 -13.58 11.56
C ALA A 48 4.40 -14.14 12.56
N ALA A 49 4.86 -14.73 13.68
CA ALA A 49 3.96 -15.17 14.75
C ALA A 49 3.24 -13.99 15.43
N ALA A 50 3.94 -12.86 15.60
CA ALA A 50 3.35 -11.64 16.14
C ALA A 50 2.35 -11.01 15.16
N LEU A 51 2.62 -11.07 13.86
CA LEU A 51 1.66 -10.69 12.82
C LEU A 51 0.38 -11.53 12.93
N ILE A 52 0.50 -12.87 13.00
CA ILE A 52 -0.67 -13.76 13.15
C ILE A 52 -1.48 -13.43 14.41
N SER A 53 -0.82 -13.21 15.55
CA SER A 53 -1.51 -12.80 16.79
C SER A 53 -2.29 -11.50 16.61
N THR A 54 -1.69 -10.53 15.92
CA THR A 54 -2.32 -9.23 15.63
C THR A 54 -3.52 -9.41 14.68
N MET A 55 -3.38 -10.24 13.66
CA MET A 55 -4.46 -10.59 12.73
C MET A 55 -5.63 -11.26 13.44
N ASP A 56 -5.36 -12.16 14.40
CA ASP A 56 -6.39 -12.84 15.19
C ASP A 56 -7.17 -11.85 16.08
N GLU A 57 -6.46 -10.94 16.75
CA GLU A 57 -7.08 -9.89 17.57
C GLU A 57 -8.00 -8.95 16.76
N GLN A 58 -7.70 -8.79 15.47
CA GLN A 58 -8.40 -7.86 14.57
C GLN A 58 -9.39 -8.55 13.61
N ASN A 59 -9.51 -9.88 13.68
CA ASN A 59 -10.30 -10.70 12.74
C ASN A 59 -9.88 -10.50 11.27
N ILE A 60 -8.59 -10.35 11.01
CA ILE A 60 -8.00 -10.29 9.67
C ILE A 60 -7.72 -11.72 9.22
N ASP A 61 -8.34 -12.18 8.13
CA ASP A 61 -8.15 -13.56 7.70
C ASP A 61 -6.90 -13.74 6.86
N HIS A 62 -6.64 -12.79 5.96
CA HIS A 62 -5.59 -12.89 4.97
C HIS A 62 -4.70 -11.65 4.94
N ALA A 63 -3.40 -11.85 4.72
CA ALA A 63 -2.45 -10.77 4.53
C ALA A 63 -1.49 -11.04 3.36
N TYR A 64 -1.20 -10.04 2.55
CA TYR A 64 -0.02 -10.05 1.68
C TYR A 64 1.21 -9.77 2.53
N VAL A 65 2.27 -10.57 2.36
CA VAL A 65 3.51 -10.40 3.12
C VAL A 65 4.70 -10.30 2.19
N MET A 66 5.56 -9.31 2.42
CA MET A 66 6.80 -9.10 1.68
C MET A 66 7.89 -8.50 2.56
N GLY A 67 9.10 -8.45 2.03
CA GLY A 67 10.19 -7.69 2.61
C GLY A 67 10.18 -6.24 2.13
N LEU A 68 11.09 -5.44 2.68
CA LEU A 68 11.56 -4.24 2.02
C LEU A 68 12.75 -4.61 1.13
N PRO A 69 12.73 -4.24 -0.17
CA PRO A 69 13.69 -4.73 -1.16
C PRO A 69 15.09 -4.13 -0.98
N VAL A 70 15.20 -3.05 -0.20
CA VAL A 70 16.43 -2.32 0.05
C VAL A 70 16.75 -2.25 1.55
N MET A 71 18.04 -2.31 1.86
CA MET A 71 18.55 -2.22 3.23
C MET A 71 19.32 -0.92 3.42
N LYS A 72 19.07 -0.24 4.54
CA LYS A 72 19.80 0.96 4.95
C LYS A 72 21.20 0.60 5.42
N LYS A 73 22.22 1.15 4.75
CA LYS A 73 23.61 0.98 5.17
C LYS A 73 23.88 1.80 6.43
N TRP A 74 24.65 1.26 7.37
CA TRP A 74 25.30 2.07 8.39
C TRP A 74 26.73 2.37 7.93
N GLY A 75 26.95 3.60 7.45
CA GLY A 75 28.26 4.03 6.97
C GLY A 75 29.24 4.33 8.11
N ALA A 76 30.52 4.03 7.91
CA ALA A 76 31.58 4.33 8.90
C ALA A 76 31.71 5.84 9.21
N SER A 77 31.28 6.71 8.29
CA SER A 77 31.22 8.17 8.50
C SER A 77 30.03 8.61 9.36
N ALA A 78 29.01 7.77 9.55
CA ALA A 78 27.85 8.09 10.36
C ALA A 78 28.17 7.84 11.84
N PRO A 79 28.14 8.86 12.71
CA PRO A 79 28.59 8.75 14.11
C PRO A 79 27.73 7.84 14.98
N LYS A 80 26.54 7.43 14.50
CA LYS A 80 25.64 6.47 15.14
C LYS A 80 24.86 5.71 14.08
N ALA A 81 24.37 4.52 14.43
CA ALA A 81 23.49 3.75 13.56
C ALA A 81 22.18 4.53 13.29
N PRO A 82 21.73 4.62 12.02
CA PRO A 82 20.43 5.22 11.71
C PRO A 82 19.30 4.40 12.30
N ARG A 83 18.23 5.09 12.73
CA ARG A 83 17.00 4.45 13.28
C ARG A 83 15.87 4.35 12.27
N PHE A 84 16.03 5.01 11.12
CA PHE A 84 15.07 5.08 10.04
C PHE A 84 15.82 5.28 8.72
N VAL A 85 15.20 4.93 7.60
CA VAL A 85 15.84 4.97 6.28
C VAL A 85 16.29 6.39 5.88
N TYR A 86 15.53 7.41 6.29
CA TYR A 86 15.86 8.83 6.10
C TYR A 86 16.62 9.45 7.29
N GLY A 87 17.17 8.64 8.19
CA GLY A 87 17.87 9.13 9.38
C GLY A 87 19.23 9.78 9.12
N ASP A 88 19.81 9.56 7.94
CA ASP A 88 21.05 10.16 7.44
C ASP A 88 21.16 9.99 5.90
N ASP A 89 22.23 10.52 5.30
CA ASP A 89 22.49 10.49 3.85
C ASP A 89 23.23 9.24 3.37
N THR A 90 23.42 8.24 4.23
CA THR A 90 24.07 6.99 3.79
C THR A 90 23.14 6.22 2.84
N PRO A 91 23.68 5.47 1.87
CA PRO A 91 22.85 4.87 0.84
C PRO A 91 22.00 3.70 1.37
N VAL A 92 20.95 3.36 0.63
CA VAL A 92 20.33 2.04 0.67
C VAL A 92 20.84 1.20 -0.49
N TYR A 93 20.80 -0.13 -0.35
CA TYR A 93 21.19 -1.07 -1.41
C TYR A 93 20.21 -2.23 -1.47
N TYR A 94 20.02 -2.81 -2.65
CA TYR A 94 19.14 -3.98 -2.81
C TYR A 94 19.64 -5.18 -2.01
N TYR A 95 18.75 -5.83 -1.27
CA TYR A 95 19.09 -6.92 -0.37
C TYR A 95 18.26 -8.16 -0.63
N SER A 96 18.75 -9.01 -1.53
CA SER A 96 18.00 -10.19 -1.98
C SER A 96 17.72 -11.25 -0.92
N PHE A 97 18.50 -11.27 0.15
CA PHE A 97 18.24 -12.22 1.24
C PHE A 97 16.97 -11.89 2.03
N THR A 98 16.32 -10.73 1.79
CA THR A 98 15.02 -10.42 2.40
C THR A 98 13.99 -11.51 2.12
N ASP A 99 13.90 -12.03 0.88
CA ASP A 99 12.89 -13.03 0.51
C ASP A 99 13.13 -14.37 1.24
N GLU A 100 14.38 -14.74 1.51
CA GLU A 100 14.70 -15.91 2.33
C GLU A 100 14.30 -15.71 3.81
N LEU A 101 14.40 -14.49 4.35
CA LEU A 101 13.91 -14.17 5.69
C LEU A 101 12.38 -14.33 5.75
N ILE A 102 11.67 -13.75 4.77
CA ILE A 102 10.21 -13.87 4.65
C ILE A 102 9.79 -15.34 4.57
N ALA A 103 10.43 -16.11 3.70
CA ALA A 103 10.10 -17.50 3.51
C ALA A 103 10.24 -18.31 4.80
N ARG A 104 11.36 -18.14 5.52
CA ARG A 104 11.59 -18.83 6.79
C ARG A 104 10.59 -18.46 7.87
N GLU A 105 10.28 -17.17 8.00
CA GLU A 105 9.29 -16.69 8.96
C GLU A 105 7.93 -17.34 8.69
N VAL A 106 7.46 -17.34 7.44
CA VAL A 106 6.19 -17.98 7.07
C VAL A 106 6.25 -19.50 7.26
N GLU A 107 7.27 -20.18 6.74
CA GLU A 107 7.42 -21.65 6.83
C GLU A 107 7.54 -22.14 8.27
N SER A 108 7.97 -21.30 9.22
CA SER A 108 8.05 -21.63 10.64
C SER A 108 6.70 -21.68 11.34
N LEU A 109 5.65 -21.10 10.74
CA LEU A 109 4.31 -21.05 11.31
C LEU A 109 3.57 -22.39 11.19
N PRO A 110 2.54 -22.66 12.00
CA PRO A 110 1.59 -23.75 11.75
C PRO A 110 0.95 -23.62 10.35
N THR A 111 0.64 -24.75 9.70
CA THR A 111 0.07 -24.78 8.33
C THR A 111 -1.19 -23.90 8.18
N GLU A 112 -2.04 -23.84 9.21
CA GLU A 112 -3.26 -23.02 9.20
C GLU A 112 -2.94 -21.51 9.12
N SER A 113 -1.90 -21.07 9.84
CA SER A 113 -1.40 -19.70 9.78
C SER A 113 -0.67 -19.41 8.47
N GLN A 114 0.08 -20.36 7.92
CA GLN A 114 0.71 -20.21 6.61
C GLN A 114 -0.33 -19.95 5.51
N ALA A 115 -1.47 -20.65 5.54
CA ALA A 115 -2.54 -20.51 4.54
C ALA A 115 -3.20 -19.12 4.52
N ARG A 116 -2.96 -18.30 5.55
CA ARG A 116 -3.46 -16.93 5.71
C ARG A 116 -2.49 -15.87 5.17
N LEU A 117 -1.23 -16.23 4.94
CA LEU A 117 -0.22 -15.31 4.43
C LEU A 117 0.02 -15.58 2.95
N HIS A 118 0.14 -14.51 2.17
CA HIS A 118 0.35 -14.55 0.73
C HIS A 118 1.69 -13.88 0.40
N PRO A 119 2.79 -14.64 0.30
CA PRO A 119 4.13 -14.09 0.13
C PRO A 119 4.36 -13.48 -1.25
N PHE A 120 4.99 -12.30 -1.30
CA PHE A 120 5.46 -11.68 -2.54
C PHE A 120 7.00 -11.59 -2.58
N VAL A 121 7.59 -11.87 -3.74
CA VAL A 121 9.03 -11.74 -3.99
C VAL A 121 9.39 -10.27 -4.16
N SER A 122 10.23 -9.73 -3.29
CA SER A 122 10.60 -8.30 -3.28
C SER A 122 12.11 -8.06 -3.45
N GLY A 123 12.94 -9.01 -3.03
CA GLY A 123 14.39 -8.91 -2.88
C GLY A 123 15.19 -8.94 -4.18
N PHE A 124 14.91 -8.06 -5.13
CA PHE A 124 15.68 -7.98 -6.36
C PHE A 124 15.99 -6.54 -6.76
N ASN A 125 17.10 -6.36 -7.49
CA ASN A 125 17.44 -5.08 -8.06
C ASN A 125 16.57 -4.80 -9.29
N THR A 126 15.72 -3.78 -9.20
CA THR A 126 14.78 -3.42 -10.27
C THR A 126 15.43 -2.85 -11.54
N THR A 127 16.73 -2.54 -11.50
CA THR A 127 17.51 -2.11 -12.66
C THR A 127 18.42 -3.20 -13.23
N ASP A 128 18.48 -4.38 -12.60
CA ASP A 128 19.28 -5.51 -13.11
C ASP A 128 18.56 -6.24 -14.23
N MET A 129 19.14 -6.26 -15.44
CA MET A 129 18.60 -6.99 -16.59
C MET A 129 18.45 -8.50 -16.39
N ASN A 130 19.02 -9.06 -15.32
CA ASN A 130 18.88 -10.46 -14.89
C ASN A 130 17.86 -10.66 -13.75
N ALA A 131 17.15 -9.60 -13.32
CA ALA A 131 16.17 -9.68 -12.23
C ALA A 131 15.08 -10.74 -12.47
N ALA A 132 14.58 -10.85 -13.71
CA ALA A 132 13.60 -11.89 -14.04
C ALA A 132 14.18 -13.31 -13.85
N GLU A 133 15.44 -13.54 -14.20
CA GLU A 133 16.09 -14.85 -13.96
C GLU A 133 16.31 -15.11 -12.47
N HIS A 134 16.58 -14.07 -11.69
CA HIS A 134 16.64 -14.16 -10.23
C HIS A 134 15.30 -14.60 -9.65
N ILE A 135 14.21 -13.91 -10.00
CA ILE A 135 12.88 -14.22 -9.50
C ILE A 135 12.47 -15.63 -9.94
N GLU A 136 12.71 -16.01 -11.19
CA GLU A 136 12.43 -17.38 -11.67
C GLU A 136 13.15 -18.45 -10.83
N ARG A 137 14.37 -18.19 -10.33
CA ARG A 137 15.04 -19.11 -9.40
C ARG A 137 14.32 -19.22 -8.06
N GLU A 138 13.88 -18.10 -7.49
CA GLU A 138 13.12 -18.09 -6.22
C GLU A 138 11.79 -18.85 -6.35
N LEU A 139 11.10 -18.69 -7.48
CA LEU A 139 9.89 -19.46 -7.79
C LEU A 139 10.16 -20.96 -7.88
N ASN A 140 11.30 -21.35 -8.47
CA ASN A 140 11.70 -22.76 -8.59
C ASN A 140 12.16 -23.38 -7.26
N TYR A 141 12.77 -22.58 -6.37
CA TYR A 141 13.16 -23.07 -5.05
C TYR A 141 11.94 -23.35 -4.16
N ARG A 142 10.85 -22.59 -4.32
CA ARG A 142 9.62 -22.75 -3.54
C ARG A 142 8.37 -22.76 -4.43
N PRO A 143 8.11 -23.85 -5.17
CA PRO A 143 6.97 -23.94 -6.08
C PRO A 143 5.63 -23.71 -5.35
N GLY A 144 4.87 -22.71 -5.79
CA GLY A 144 3.55 -22.38 -5.24
C GLY A 144 3.56 -21.61 -3.91
N PHE A 145 4.74 -21.31 -3.35
CA PHE A 145 4.87 -20.50 -2.13
C PHE A 145 4.65 -19.01 -2.41
N TRP A 146 5.38 -18.48 -3.39
CA TRP A 146 5.25 -17.09 -3.82
C TRP A 146 3.97 -16.90 -4.62
N GLN A 147 3.23 -15.84 -4.33
CA GLN A 147 1.94 -15.55 -4.93
C GLN A 147 1.89 -14.17 -5.60
N GLY A 148 3.00 -13.45 -5.62
CA GLY A 148 3.19 -12.29 -6.47
C GLY A 148 4.60 -11.73 -6.41
N ILE A 149 4.82 -10.61 -7.08
CA ILE A 149 6.11 -9.91 -7.12
C ILE A 149 5.93 -8.50 -6.55
N GLY A 150 6.65 -8.17 -5.49
CA GLY A 150 6.68 -6.86 -4.88
C GLY A 150 6.86 -6.91 -3.36
N GLU A 151 7.02 -5.78 -2.69
CA GLU A 151 6.92 -4.43 -3.26
C GLU A 151 8.09 -4.08 -4.20
N VAL A 152 7.74 -3.66 -5.43
CA VAL A 152 8.70 -3.17 -6.43
C VAL A 152 8.83 -1.66 -6.27
N ILE A 153 9.84 -1.22 -5.52
CA ILE A 153 10.08 0.20 -5.27
C ILE A 153 10.84 0.85 -6.44
N THR A 154 10.25 1.92 -6.99
CA THR A 154 10.84 2.74 -8.06
C THR A 154 11.03 4.20 -7.65
N ARG A 155 10.28 5.14 -8.25
CA ARG A 155 10.23 6.54 -7.82
C ARG A 155 9.63 6.60 -6.42
N HIS A 156 10.39 7.02 -5.42
CA HIS A 156 9.94 7.14 -4.05
C HIS A 156 10.73 8.23 -3.30
N ASP A 157 10.20 9.46 -3.29
CA ASP A 157 10.73 10.60 -2.54
C ASP A 157 12.29 10.69 -2.51
N HIS A 158 12.87 10.81 -1.33
CA HIS A 158 14.32 10.78 -1.10
C HIS A 158 14.91 9.38 -1.22
N LEU A 159 14.11 8.31 -1.10
CA LEU A 159 14.60 6.94 -1.21
C LEU A 159 15.24 6.72 -2.57
N THR A 160 14.65 7.21 -3.66
CA THR A 160 15.26 7.16 -4.99
C THR A 160 16.66 7.77 -4.99
N ALA A 161 16.88 8.91 -4.32
CA ALA A 161 18.20 9.52 -4.23
C ALA A 161 19.19 8.65 -3.42
N LEU A 162 18.72 8.03 -2.32
CA LEU A 162 19.53 7.17 -1.45
C LEU A 162 19.83 5.79 -2.04
N THR A 163 19.04 5.28 -2.98
CA THR A 163 19.27 3.97 -3.61
C THR A 163 20.58 3.95 -4.37
N SER A 164 21.45 3.00 -4.07
CA SER A 164 22.73 2.83 -4.79
C SER A 164 22.49 2.51 -6.27
N ASP A 165 23.45 2.88 -7.12
CA ASP A 165 23.48 2.58 -8.55
C ASP A 165 22.38 3.28 -9.39
N GLU A 166 21.96 2.64 -10.48
CA GLU A 166 20.97 3.16 -11.42
C GLU A 166 19.62 3.39 -10.73
N LYS A 167 18.97 4.51 -11.06
CA LYS A 167 17.72 4.92 -10.41
C LYS A 167 16.53 4.18 -11.02
N PRO A 168 15.71 3.52 -10.19
CA PRO A 168 14.62 2.70 -10.68
C PRO A 168 13.45 3.56 -11.19
N ARG A 169 12.79 3.06 -12.24
CA ARG A 169 11.61 3.66 -12.87
C ARG A 169 10.67 2.57 -13.36
N ALA A 170 9.36 2.83 -13.38
CA ALA A 170 8.35 1.80 -13.70
C ALA A 170 8.52 1.20 -15.11
N ASN A 171 8.96 1.98 -16.09
CA ASN A 171 9.24 1.52 -17.46
C ASN A 171 10.68 1.05 -17.69
N HIS A 172 11.39 0.62 -16.65
CA HIS A 172 12.77 0.15 -16.82
C HIS A 172 12.81 -1.18 -17.61
N PRO A 173 13.74 -1.38 -18.58
CA PRO A 173 13.79 -2.62 -19.38
C PRO A 173 13.98 -3.90 -18.57
N ALA A 174 14.65 -3.83 -17.41
CA ALA A 174 14.74 -4.96 -16.48
C ALA A 174 13.36 -5.34 -15.92
N LEU A 175 12.56 -4.35 -15.50
CA LEU A 175 11.21 -4.57 -15.00
C LEU A 175 10.28 -5.09 -16.09
N SER A 176 10.46 -4.66 -17.35
CA SER A 176 9.71 -5.25 -18.47
C SER A 176 9.85 -6.77 -18.55
N LYS A 177 11.05 -7.32 -18.29
CA LYS A 177 11.26 -8.77 -18.18
C LYS A 177 10.56 -9.38 -16.97
N VAL A 178 10.55 -8.67 -15.84
CA VAL A 178 9.86 -9.10 -14.60
C VAL A 178 8.35 -9.11 -14.79
N TYR A 179 7.77 -8.11 -15.45
CA TYR A 179 6.34 -8.05 -15.74
C TYR A 179 5.91 -9.21 -16.65
N ASN A 180 6.68 -9.48 -17.71
CA ASN A 180 6.48 -10.65 -18.57
C ASN A 180 6.60 -11.98 -17.80
N LEU A 181 7.49 -12.06 -16.81
CA LEU A 181 7.59 -13.22 -15.92
C LEU A 181 6.34 -13.37 -15.05
N ALA A 182 5.89 -12.28 -14.42
CA ALA A 182 4.67 -12.26 -13.61
C ALA A 182 3.45 -12.74 -14.41
N ALA A 183 3.28 -12.26 -15.65
CA ALA A 183 2.20 -12.71 -16.53
C ALA A 183 2.25 -14.22 -16.80
N ARG A 184 3.45 -14.78 -17.07
CA ARG A 184 3.62 -16.23 -17.31
C ARG A 184 3.22 -17.09 -16.11
N HIS A 185 3.44 -16.57 -14.90
CA HIS A 185 3.14 -17.27 -13.63
C HIS A 185 1.79 -16.87 -13.02
N ASP A 186 0.96 -16.11 -13.74
CA ASP A 186 -0.32 -15.59 -13.24
C ASP A 186 -0.16 -14.82 -11.92
N MET A 187 0.91 -14.04 -11.78
CA MET A 187 1.26 -13.31 -10.57
C MET A 187 0.99 -11.81 -10.71
N PRO A 188 0.34 -11.16 -9.72
CA PRO A 188 0.27 -9.70 -9.66
C PRO A 188 1.64 -9.10 -9.29
N VAL A 189 1.84 -7.85 -9.73
CA VAL A 189 3.01 -7.03 -9.39
C VAL A 189 2.57 -5.88 -8.51
N LEU A 190 3.02 -5.85 -7.26
CA LEU A 190 2.85 -4.71 -6.36
C LEU A 190 3.92 -3.67 -6.68
N LEU A 191 3.51 -2.58 -7.32
CA LEU A 191 4.40 -1.53 -7.82
C LEU A 191 4.27 -0.28 -6.97
N HIS A 192 5.36 0.10 -6.31
CA HIS A 192 5.48 1.37 -5.62
C HIS A 192 6.20 2.37 -6.51
N THR A 193 5.43 3.29 -7.07
CA THR A 193 5.94 4.37 -7.90
C THR A 193 5.19 5.64 -7.60
N ASN A 194 5.91 6.69 -7.21
CA ASN A 194 5.34 8.01 -6.99
C ASN A 194 4.86 8.59 -8.32
N ILE A 195 3.70 9.23 -8.29
CA ILE A 195 3.12 9.85 -9.48
C ILE A 195 3.85 11.14 -9.88
N THR A 196 4.50 11.79 -8.93
CA THR A 196 5.18 13.07 -9.12
C THR A 196 6.32 13.29 -8.12
N SER A 197 6.96 14.47 -8.18
CA SER A 197 7.99 14.90 -7.23
C SER A 197 7.48 16.03 -6.31
N GLN A 198 8.18 16.29 -5.20
CA GLN A 198 7.76 17.18 -4.10
C GLN A 198 7.54 18.67 -4.48
N ARG A 199 7.78 19.06 -5.73
CA ARG A 199 7.66 20.45 -6.20
C ARG A 199 6.79 20.62 -7.44
N GLU A 200 6.30 19.53 -8.01
CA GLU A 200 5.52 19.57 -9.23
C GLU A 200 4.03 19.44 -8.92
N ASP A 201 3.21 20.21 -9.63
CA ASP A 201 1.75 20.19 -9.52
C ASP A 201 1.07 19.41 -10.66
N ASN A 202 1.85 18.65 -11.41
CA ASN A 202 1.44 17.73 -12.48
C ASN A 202 1.95 16.30 -12.21
N PRO A 203 1.40 15.26 -12.87
CA PRO A 203 1.85 13.89 -12.68
C PRO A 203 3.15 13.61 -13.46
N LEU A 204 4.28 14.11 -12.95
CA LEU A 204 5.58 14.12 -13.62
C LEU A 204 6.03 12.75 -14.14
N TYR A 205 5.73 11.67 -13.40
CA TYR A 205 6.21 10.31 -13.72
C TYR A 205 5.14 9.43 -14.37
N LEU A 206 3.96 9.97 -14.71
CA LEU A 206 2.84 9.21 -15.27
C LEU A 206 3.23 8.35 -16.47
N GLN A 207 4.02 8.91 -17.40
CA GLN A 207 4.43 8.20 -18.61
C GLN A 207 5.22 6.91 -18.30
N GLU A 208 5.96 6.86 -17.18
CA GLU A 208 6.67 5.65 -16.77
C GLU A 208 5.70 4.53 -16.40
N LEU A 209 4.60 4.87 -15.71
CA LEU A 209 3.54 3.93 -15.34
C LEU A 209 2.70 3.51 -16.56
N GLU A 210 2.23 4.47 -17.37
CA GLU A 210 1.44 4.20 -18.58
C GLU A 210 2.17 3.28 -19.54
N GLN A 211 3.48 3.48 -19.74
CA GLN A 211 4.27 2.59 -20.61
C GLN A 211 4.33 1.18 -20.06
N ALA A 212 4.49 1.01 -18.74
CA ALA A 212 4.48 -0.32 -18.12
C ALA A 212 3.12 -1.02 -18.29
N LEU A 213 2.01 -0.30 -18.03
CA LEU A 213 0.65 -0.82 -18.16
C LEU A 213 0.35 -1.23 -19.61
N ASN A 214 0.66 -0.36 -20.58
CA ASN A 214 0.41 -0.57 -22.00
C ASN A 214 1.22 -1.71 -22.61
N GLN A 215 2.50 -1.85 -22.20
CA GLN A 215 3.40 -2.86 -22.76
C GLN A 215 3.17 -4.25 -22.17
N HIS A 216 2.47 -4.34 -21.03
CA HIS A 216 2.26 -5.58 -20.27
C HIS A 216 0.79 -5.79 -19.90
N PRO A 217 -0.14 -5.86 -20.88
CA PRO A 217 -1.58 -5.98 -20.61
C PRO A 217 -1.97 -7.28 -19.88
N ASP A 218 -1.15 -8.33 -19.99
CA ASP A 218 -1.37 -9.61 -19.32
C ASP A 218 -0.88 -9.63 -17.85
N THR A 219 -0.16 -8.59 -17.41
CA THR A 219 0.35 -8.46 -16.04
C THR A 219 -0.62 -7.61 -15.21
N ARG A 220 -1.07 -8.12 -14.06
CA ARG A 220 -1.85 -7.33 -13.11
C ARG A 220 -0.93 -6.46 -12.26
N PHE A 221 -1.20 -5.15 -12.23
CA PHE A 221 -0.44 -4.19 -11.43
C PHE A 221 -1.26 -3.72 -10.24
N LEU A 222 -0.73 -3.91 -9.03
CA LEU A 222 -1.25 -3.34 -7.80
C LEU A 222 -0.45 -2.08 -7.52
N TRP A 223 -0.99 -0.91 -7.87
CA TRP A 223 -0.29 0.35 -7.69
C TRP A 223 -0.45 0.85 -6.25
N ALA A 224 0.67 0.86 -5.53
CA ALA A 224 0.73 1.24 -4.13
C ALA A 224 0.31 2.71 -3.94
N HIS A 225 -0.71 2.92 -3.11
CA HIS A 225 -1.22 4.20 -2.64
C HIS A 225 -1.52 5.21 -3.76
N ALA A 226 -1.83 4.74 -4.97
CA ALA A 226 -1.95 5.56 -6.18
C ALA A 226 -0.78 6.56 -6.37
N GLY A 227 0.43 6.14 -5.98
CA GLY A 227 1.65 6.91 -6.11
C GLY A 227 1.75 8.13 -5.20
N THR A 228 0.96 8.19 -4.13
CA THR A 228 1.08 9.21 -3.10
C THR A 228 2.07 8.81 -2.02
N THR A 229 2.61 9.81 -1.32
CA THR A 229 3.40 9.60 -0.11
C THR A 229 3.05 10.67 0.92
N THR A 230 3.38 10.42 2.19
CA THR A 230 3.29 11.48 3.23
C THR A 230 4.13 12.72 2.86
N THR A 231 5.24 12.55 2.14
CA THR A 231 6.04 13.68 1.68
C THR A 231 5.28 14.52 0.68
N LEU A 232 4.66 13.89 -0.32
CA LEU A 232 3.88 14.57 -1.35
C LEU A 232 2.64 15.26 -0.76
N THR A 233 1.85 14.58 0.08
CA THR A 233 0.63 15.16 0.67
C THR A 233 0.91 16.35 1.60
N ARG A 234 2.12 16.44 2.16
CA ARG A 234 2.57 17.58 2.99
C ARG A 234 3.19 18.73 2.21
N THR A 235 3.69 18.47 1.01
CA THR A 235 4.46 19.46 0.23
C THR A 235 3.64 20.09 -0.90
N ILE A 236 2.70 19.34 -1.48
CA ILE A 236 1.90 19.78 -2.62
C ILE A 236 0.42 19.38 -2.46
N THR A 237 -0.47 20.08 -3.15
CA THR A 237 -1.86 19.64 -3.32
C THR A 237 -2.00 18.97 -4.68
N MET A 238 -2.14 17.64 -4.70
CA MET A 238 -2.23 16.84 -5.93
C MET A 238 -3.63 16.91 -6.57
N LYS A 239 -4.05 18.09 -7.05
CA LYS A 239 -5.37 18.31 -7.65
C LYS A 239 -5.63 17.45 -8.89
N PHE A 240 -4.57 17.04 -9.59
CA PHE A 240 -4.64 16.18 -10.77
C PHE A 240 -4.97 14.72 -10.43
N LEU A 241 -4.68 14.25 -9.21
CA LEU A 241 -4.61 12.82 -8.91
C LEU A 241 -5.91 12.08 -9.19
N TYR A 242 -7.05 12.65 -8.78
CA TYR A 242 -8.35 12.04 -9.04
C TYR A 242 -8.57 11.76 -10.52
N GLN A 243 -8.32 12.76 -11.38
CA GLN A 243 -8.54 12.61 -12.82
C GLN A 243 -7.54 11.60 -13.39
N THR A 244 -6.27 11.67 -13.00
CA THR A 244 -5.24 10.72 -13.43
C THR A 244 -5.60 9.27 -13.09
N VAL A 245 -6.07 9.00 -11.86
CA VAL A 245 -6.48 7.64 -11.47
C VAL A 245 -7.73 7.19 -12.24
N ALA A 246 -8.70 8.09 -12.45
CA ALA A 246 -9.90 7.78 -13.22
C ALA A 246 -9.58 7.43 -14.68
N ASP A 247 -8.70 8.19 -15.33
CA ASP A 247 -8.26 7.96 -16.70
C ASP A 247 -7.52 6.63 -16.80
N LEU A 248 -6.52 6.40 -15.93
CA LEU A 248 -5.75 5.16 -15.90
C LEU A 248 -6.64 3.91 -15.70
N LEU A 249 -7.62 3.96 -14.78
CA LEU A 249 -8.55 2.84 -14.56
C LEU A 249 -9.47 2.61 -15.77
N SER A 250 -9.82 3.65 -16.52
CA SER A 250 -10.65 3.53 -17.72
C SER A 250 -9.89 2.99 -18.93
N GLU A 251 -8.58 3.19 -18.97
CA GLU A 251 -7.72 2.82 -20.10
C GLU A 251 -6.99 1.49 -19.88
N HIS A 252 -6.82 1.06 -18.63
CA HIS A 252 -6.01 -0.10 -18.26
C HIS A 252 -6.78 -1.10 -17.39
N ASP A 253 -7.31 -2.14 -18.03
CA ASP A 253 -8.00 -3.25 -17.35
C ASP A 253 -7.13 -3.99 -16.33
N ASN A 254 -5.80 -3.92 -16.50
CA ASN A 254 -4.80 -4.60 -15.69
C ASN A 254 -4.28 -3.76 -14.51
N LEU A 255 -4.82 -2.56 -14.27
CA LEU A 255 -4.47 -1.72 -13.13
C LEU A 255 -5.45 -1.92 -11.95
N TYR A 256 -4.88 -2.03 -10.76
CA TYR A 256 -5.56 -2.07 -9.47
C TYR A 256 -4.92 -1.06 -8.53
N ILE A 257 -5.70 -0.48 -7.62
CA ILE A 257 -5.25 0.47 -6.61
C ILE A 257 -5.17 -0.23 -5.26
N LEU A 258 -3.96 -0.27 -4.71
CA LEU A 258 -3.73 -0.68 -3.33
C LEU A 258 -3.83 0.55 -2.43
N ALA A 259 -4.98 0.73 -1.81
CA ALA A 259 -5.33 1.85 -0.97
C ALA A 259 -4.80 1.65 0.46
N SER A 260 -3.65 2.25 0.72
CA SER A 260 -2.98 2.21 2.03
C SER A 260 -2.34 3.57 2.33
N TRP A 261 -1.83 3.69 3.55
CA TRP A 261 -0.99 4.81 3.99
C TRP A 261 -1.53 6.21 3.63
N SER A 262 -0.89 6.91 2.71
CA SER A 262 -1.09 8.34 2.44
C SER A 262 -2.27 8.66 1.52
N LEU A 263 -2.81 7.66 0.79
CA LEU A 263 -3.91 7.89 -0.15
C LEU A 263 -5.17 8.39 0.56
N ILE A 264 -5.38 7.99 1.82
CA ILE A 264 -6.50 8.45 2.64
C ILE A 264 -6.51 9.98 2.79
N GLU A 265 -5.35 10.64 2.84
CA GLU A 265 -5.25 12.10 2.96
C GLU A 265 -5.71 12.82 1.69
N VAL A 266 -5.62 12.15 0.53
CA VAL A 266 -6.08 12.69 -0.76
C VAL A 266 -7.56 12.38 -0.99
N MET A 267 -8.05 11.23 -0.52
CA MET A 267 -9.47 10.87 -0.60
C MET A 267 -10.32 11.60 0.45
N MET A 268 -9.70 11.95 1.58
CA MET A 268 -10.34 12.67 2.69
C MET A 268 -9.55 13.93 3.08
N PRO A 269 -9.42 14.91 2.18
CA PRO A 269 -8.73 16.15 2.51
C PRO A 269 -9.39 16.81 3.72
N GLN A 270 -8.57 17.14 4.73
CA GLN A 270 -9.03 17.69 6.02
C GLN A 270 -10.10 16.83 6.73
N GLY A 271 -10.07 15.51 6.52
CA GLY A 271 -10.99 14.55 7.12
C GLY A 271 -12.39 14.53 6.48
N GLN A 272 -12.60 15.23 5.37
CA GLN A 272 -13.87 15.24 4.65
C GLN A 272 -13.77 14.38 3.39
N ILE A 273 -14.66 13.40 3.25
CA ILE A 273 -14.68 12.51 2.09
C ILE A 273 -14.96 13.30 0.81
N ASP A 274 -14.03 13.23 -0.15
CA ASP A 274 -14.28 13.67 -1.52
C ASP A 274 -15.09 12.59 -2.25
N ARG A 275 -16.38 12.88 -2.45
CA ARG A 275 -17.36 11.96 -3.04
C ARG A 275 -16.99 11.45 -4.43
N ARG A 276 -16.13 12.18 -5.16
CA ARG A 276 -15.66 11.74 -6.47
C ARG A 276 -14.93 10.40 -6.38
N TRP A 277 -14.17 10.19 -5.30
CA TRP A 277 -13.49 8.92 -5.04
C TRP A 277 -14.47 7.80 -4.71
N LEU A 278 -15.54 8.06 -3.96
CA LEU A 278 -16.59 7.05 -3.72
C LEU A 278 -17.21 6.61 -5.04
N SER A 279 -17.60 7.56 -5.90
CA SER A 279 -18.14 7.26 -7.22
C SER A 279 -17.17 6.49 -8.11
N LEU A 280 -15.86 6.75 -8.00
CA LEU A 280 -14.84 6.02 -8.74
C LEU A 280 -14.70 4.57 -8.25
N ILE A 281 -14.70 4.34 -6.93
CA ILE A 281 -14.68 3.00 -6.35
C ILE A 281 -15.96 2.24 -6.73
N GLU A 282 -17.13 2.88 -6.71
CA GLU A 282 -18.39 2.27 -7.16
C GLU A 282 -18.40 1.93 -8.65
N ALA A 283 -17.73 2.74 -9.50
CA ALA A 283 -17.62 2.48 -10.93
C ALA A 283 -16.64 1.32 -11.24
N TYR A 284 -15.62 1.12 -10.41
CA TYR A 284 -14.63 0.06 -10.54
C TYR A 284 -14.51 -0.79 -9.27
N PRO A 285 -15.59 -1.49 -8.85
CA PRO A 285 -15.68 -2.09 -7.53
C PRO A 285 -14.70 -3.25 -7.30
N GLU A 286 -14.13 -3.81 -8.36
CA GLU A 286 -13.12 -4.89 -8.31
C GLU A 286 -11.67 -4.37 -8.29
N ARG A 287 -11.46 -3.05 -8.43
CA ARG A 287 -10.12 -2.48 -8.71
C ARG A 287 -9.46 -1.80 -7.52
N PHE A 288 -10.09 -1.78 -6.35
CA PHE A 288 -9.54 -1.20 -5.13
C PHE A 288 -9.39 -2.28 -4.04
N MET A 289 -8.31 -2.25 -3.29
CA MET A 289 -8.12 -3.08 -2.09
C MET A 289 -7.42 -2.27 -1.00
N ILE A 290 -7.62 -2.58 0.27
CA ILE A 290 -6.93 -1.87 1.37
C ILE A 290 -5.74 -2.64 1.91
N GLY A 291 -4.73 -1.90 2.36
CA GLY A 291 -3.54 -2.43 3.03
C GLY A 291 -3.14 -1.55 4.21
N SER A 292 -2.42 -2.13 5.18
CA SER A 292 -1.95 -1.40 6.35
C SER A 292 -0.63 -0.66 6.12
N ASP A 293 0.22 -1.17 5.22
CA ASP A 293 1.57 -0.67 4.98
C ASP A 293 2.42 -0.65 6.27
N VAL A 294 2.19 -1.61 7.17
CA VAL A 294 3.02 -1.75 8.37
C VAL A 294 4.39 -2.32 8.02
N VAL A 295 5.42 -1.83 8.72
CA VAL A 295 6.81 -2.16 8.44
C VAL A 295 7.49 -2.72 9.68
N GLY A 296 7.61 -4.04 9.75
CA GLY A 296 8.30 -4.79 10.81
C GLY A 296 7.71 -4.68 12.21
N GLN A 297 6.67 -3.86 12.41
CA GLN A 297 6.05 -3.55 13.70
C GLN A 297 4.53 -3.65 13.61
N PHE A 298 3.96 -4.75 14.09
CA PHE A 298 2.58 -5.11 13.76
C PHE A 298 1.55 -4.51 14.71
N GLN A 299 1.96 -3.96 15.86
CA GLN A 299 1.04 -3.28 16.78
C GLN A 299 0.29 -2.08 16.15
N TYR A 300 0.78 -1.54 15.02
CA TYR A 300 0.15 -0.44 14.31
C TYR A 300 -0.90 -0.86 13.27
N GLN A 301 -1.02 -2.16 12.97
CA GLN A 301 -1.87 -2.69 11.89
C GLN A 301 -3.34 -2.27 12.05
N ALA A 302 -3.91 -2.41 13.26
CA ALA A 302 -5.29 -2.00 13.54
C ALA A 302 -5.52 -0.53 13.22
N GLY A 303 -4.62 0.33 13.70
CA GLY A 303 -4.72 1.77 13.52
C GLY A 303 -4.65 2.15 12.04
N ALA A 304 -3.73 1.53 11.30
CA ALA A 304 -3.54 1.76 9.89
C ALA A 304 -4.74 1.33 9.04
N LEU A 305 -5.37 0.18 9.34
CA LEU A 305 -6.57 -0.26 8.62
C LEU A 305 -7.82 0.53 9.03
N ALA A 306 -7.93 0.94 10.30
CA ALA A 306 -9.09 1.67 10.81
C ALA A 306 -9.30 3.04 10.15
N VAL A 307 -8.26 3.67 9.59
CA VAL A 307 -8.39 4.96 8.89
C VAL A 307 -9.30 4.89 7.67
N TRP A 308 -9.49 3.69 7.09
CA TRP A 308 -10.34 3.45 5.93
C TRP A 308 -11.83 3.34 6.27
N SER A 309 -12.17 3.20 7.56
CA SER A 309 -13.54 3.00 8.03
C SER A 309 -14.55 4.04 7.51
N PRO A 310 -14.24 5.36 7.45
CA PRO A 310 -15.18 6.34 6.89
C PRO A 310 -15.47 6.14 5.40
N ILE A 311 -14.47 5.74 4.60
CA ILE A 311 -14.66 5.43 3.17
C ILE A 311 -15.52 4.17 3.04
N LEU A 312 -15.16 3.09 3.72
CA LEU A 312 -15.88 1.82 3.66
C LEU A 312 -17.34 1.95 4.10
N SER A 313 -17.61 2.76 5.13
CA SER A 313 -18.96 3.00 5.65
C SER A 313 -19.83 3.85 4.73
N ALA A 314 -19.20 4.65 3.86
CA ALA A 314 -19.90 5.51 2.91
C ALA A 314 -20.23 4.80 1.58
N LEU A 315 -19.57 3.66 1.30
CA LEU A 315 -19.81 2.84 0.12
C LEU A 315 -21.02 1.90 0.31
N PRO A 316 -21.69 1.49 -0.78
CA PRO A 316 -22.63 0.37 -0.73
C PRO A 316 -21.95 -0.88 -0.15
N THR A 317 -22.63 -1.63 0.71
CA THR A 317 -22.03 -2.77 1.45
C THR A 317 -21.28 -3.75 0.54
N HIS A 318 -21.86 -4.13 -0.59
CA HIS A 318 -21.23 -5.05 -1.54
C HIS A 318 -19.95 -4.50 -2.21
N VAL A 319 -19.79 -3.18 -2.30
CA VAL A 319 -18.58 -2.51 -2.81
C VAL A 319 -17.54 -2.39 -1.69
N ALA A 320 -17.99 -2.04 -0.47
CA ALA A 320 -17.13 -1.99 0.71
C ALA A 320 -16.51 -3.37 1.00
N ASP A 321 -17.31 -4.44 0.96
CA ASP A 321 -16.83 -5.83 1.15
C ASP A 321 -15.79 -6.24 0.10
N LYS A 322 -15.96 -5.78 -1.15
CA LYS A 322 -14.97 -6.02 -2.21
C LYS A 322 -13.65 -5.34 -1.91
N MET A 323 -13.68 -4.04 -1.62
CA MET A 323 -12.50 -3.25 -1.31
C MET A 323 -11.80 -3.70 -0.01
N ALA A 324 -12.57 -4.03 1.02
CA ALA A 324 -12.03 -4.38 2.33
C ALA A 324 -11.54 -5.84 2.42
N TYR A 325 -12.11 -6.74 1.62
CA TYR A 325 -11.94 -8.18 1.86
C TYR A 325 -11.67 -9.01 0.60
N GLN A 326 -12.52 -8.89 -0.42
CA GLN A 326 -12.58 -9.88 -1.51
C GLN A 326 -11.56 -9.62 -2.61
N ASN A 327 -11.33 -8.36 -2.99
CA ASN A 327 -10.56 -8.02 -4.18
C ASN A 327 -9.11 -8.52 -4.09
N MET A 328 -8.47 -8.40 -2.93
CA MET A 328 -7.11 -8.90 -2.75
C MET A 328 -7.00 -10.42 -3.00
N LEU A 329 -8.04 -11.21 -2.69
CA LEU A 329 -7.99 -12.65 -2.96
C LEU A 329 -8.23 -12.96 -4.45
N SER A 330 -8.96 -12.09 -5.15
CA SER A 330 -9.31 -12.27 -6.56
C SER A 330 -8.15 -12.05 -7.53
N VAL A 331 -7.13 -11.28 -7.13
CA VAL A 331 -5.98 -10.92 -7.99
C VAL A 331 -4.79 -11.88 -7.86
N LEU A 332 -4.80 -12.74 -6.84
CA LEU A 332 -3.78 -13.76 -6.62
C LEU A 332 -3.82 -14.84 -7.72
N PRO A 333 -2.72 -15.59 -7.93
CA PRO A 333 -2.68 -16.70 -8.87
C PRO A 333 -3.80 -17.69 -8.61
N LYS A 334 -4.42 -18.21 -9.67
CA LYS A 334 -5.40 -19.28 -9.52
C LYS A 334 -4.69 -20.52 -8.96
N LYS A 335 -5.19 -21.05 -7.84
CA LYS A 335 -4.67 -22.31 -7.30
C LYS A 335 -4.72 -23.37 -8.40
N PRO A 336 -3.63 -24.13 -8.65
CA PRO A 336 -3.67 -25.19 -9.63
C PRO A 336 -4.79 -26.16 -9.25
N GLN A 337 -5.70 -26.42 -10.20
CA GLN A 337 -6.71 -27.46 -10.01
C GLN A 337 -5.97 -28.75 -9.68
N GLN A 338 -6.21 -29.31 -8.49
CA GLN A 338 -5.75 -30.65 -8.17
C GLN A 338 -6.36 -31.59 -9.23
N LYS A 339 -5.50 -32.15 -10.08
CA LYS A 339 -5.88 -33.19 -11.05
C LYS A 339 -6.07 -34.52 -10.35
#